data_AF-A0AAN8K7W6-F1
#
_entry.id   AF-A0AAN8K7W6-F1
#
_cell.length_a   1.000
_cell.length_b   1.000
_cell.length_c   1.000
_cell.angle_alpha   90.00
_cell.angle_beta   90.00
_cell.angle_gamma   90.00
#
_symmetry.space_group_name_H-M   'P 1'
#
loop_
_entity.id
_entity.type
_entity.pdbx_description
1 polymer ?
#
loop_
_entity_poly.entity_id
_entity_poly.type
_entity_poly.pdbx_seq_one_letter_code
_entity_poly.pdbx_strand_id
1 'polypeptide(L)'
;MVRAVTARLNQSASQIIAKKHLKLHLRRIREREYSKLRALVPSVASKKKVTKVEVVEEAVRYIEELHQALLDRFKKKTGNNSGITEDAMRSFVCQMMPLAFNQPAQPRKNYEKQQKRASYLSLRRPKDC
;
A
#
# COMPACT_ATOMS: atom_id res chain seq x y z
N MET A 1 -10.05 -19.83 27.81
CA MET A 1 -9.95 -18.66 26.90
C MET A 1 -10.16 -17.34 27.67
N VAL A 2 -9.27 -16.96 28.61
CA VAL A 2 -9.53 -15.86 29.59
C VAL A 2 -8.42 -14.80 29.59
N ARG A 3 -8.06 -14.23 28.44
CA ARG A 3 -7.00 -13.20 28.35
C ARG A 3 -7.40 -11.87 27.69
N ALA A 4 -8.65 -11.72 27.22
CA ALA A 4 -9.06 -10.52 26.49
C ALA A 4 -9.87 -9.49 27.31
N VAL A 5 -10.37 -9.87 28.50
CA VAL A 5 -11.33 -9.04 29.26
C VAL A 5 -10.64 -8.06 30.22
N THR A 6 -9.47 -8.40 30.77
CA THR A 6 -8.77 -7.59 31.80
C THR A 6 -8.00 -6.39 31.26
N ALA A 7 -7.71 -6.31 29.96
CA ALA A 7 -6.90 -5.23 29.38
C ALA A 7 -7.66 -3.89 29.15
N ARG A 8 -8.98 -3.86 29.40
CA ARG A 8 -9.80 -2.65 29.15
C ARG A 8 -9.86 -1.67 30.33
N LEU A 9 -9.56 -2.11 31.55
CA LEU A 9 -9.82 -1.31 32.76
C LEU A 9 -8.69 -0.35 33.17
N ASN A 10 -7.46 -0.48 32.61
CA ASN A 10 -6.29 0.30 33.04
C ASN A 10 -5.63 1.15 31.94
N GLN A 11 -6.36 1.49 30.86
CA GLN A 11 -5.79 2.32 29.81
C GLN A 11 -5.87 3.80 30.17
N SER A 12 -4.70 4.39 30.45
CA SER A 12 -4.56 5.85 30.61
C SER A 12 -5.14 6.59 29.40
N ALA A 13 -5.71 7.78 29.62
CA ALA A 13 -6.25 8.64 28.57
C ALA A 13 -5.28 8.84 27.40
N SER A 14 -3.98 8.95 27.70
CA SER A 14 -2.91 9.05 26.69
C SER A 14 -2.81 7.81 25.80
N GLN A 15 -2.98 6.61 26.37
CA GLN A 15 -2.98 5.36 25.60
C GLN A 15 -4.21 5.26 24.70
N ILE A 16 -5.37 5.70 25.18
CA ILE A 16 -6.61 5.74 24.38
C ILE A 16 -6.44 6.69 23.19
N ILE A 17 -5.89 7.88 23.41
CA ILE A 17 -5.61 8.87 22.35
C ILE A 17 -4.61 8.29 21.35
N ALA A 18 -3.49 7.73 21.80
CA ALA A 18 -2.49 7.12 20.92
C ALA A 18 -3.10 6.03 20.03
N LYS A 19 -3.93 5.14 20.58
CA LYS A 19 -4.64 4.11 19.83
C LYS A 19 -5.61 4.70 18.80
N LYS A 20 -6.33 5.77 19.15
CA LYS A 20 -7.21 6.50 18.21
C LYS A 20 -6.42 7.07 17.04
N HIS A 21 -5.27 7.72 17.30
CA HIS A 21 -4.40 8.25 16.25
C HIS A 21 -3.85 7.16 15.33
N LEU A 22 -3.41 6.02 15.89
CA LEU A 22 -2.94 4.88 15.10
C LEU A 22 -4.06 4.32 14.20
N LYS A 23 -5.27 4.11 14.74
CA LYS A 23 -6.43 3.67 13.96
C LYS A 23 -6.79 4.67 12.85
N LEU A 24 -6.76 5.96 13.20
CA LEU A 24 -6.65 7.13 12.33
C LEU A 24 -5.78 6.90 11.10
N HIS A 25 -4.49 6.75 11.38
CA HIS A 25 -3.43 6.65 10.40
C HIS A 25 -3.60 5.44 9.49
N LEU A 26 -3.87 4.25 10.06
CA LEU A 26 -4.09 3.03 9.30
C LEU A 26 -5.32 3.09 8.40
N ARG A 27 -6.39 3.78 8.84
CA ARG A 27 -7.57 4.03 8.00
C ARG A 27 -7.20 4.86 6.78
N ARG A 28 -6.46 5.96 6.96
CA ARG A 28 -6.03 6.84 5.86
C ARG A 28 -5.14 6.11 4.85
N ILE A 29 -4.23 5.26 5.31
CA ILE A 29 -3.40 4.44 4.43
C ILE A 29 -4.29 3.53 3.57
N ARG A 30 -5.22 2.79 4.19
CA ARG A 30 -6.12 1.90 3.45
C ARG A 30 -6.98 2.64 2.43
N GLU A 31 -7.48 3.82 2.77
CA GLU A 31 -8.27 4.65 1.83
C GLU A 31 -7.42 5.14 0.64
N ARG A 32 -6.16 5.52 0.87
CA ARG A 32 -5.23 5.92 -0.19
C ARG A 32 -4.89 4.76 -1.11
N GLU A 33 -4.50 3.62 -0.56
CA GLU A 33 -4.14 2.45 -1.36
C GLU A 33 -5.34 1.91 -2.14
N TYR A 34 -6.53 1.90 -1.55
CA TYR A 34 -7.76 1.58 -2.26
C TYR A 34 -8.01 2.51 -3.45
N SER A 35 -7.85 3.83 -3.26
CA SER A 35 -8.07 4.82 -4.31
C SER A 35 -7.07 4.65 -5.45
N LYS A 36 -5.80 4.36 -5.14
CA LYS A 36 -4.78 4.06 -6.13
C LYS A 36 -5.11 2.80 -6.92
N LEU A 37 -5.45 1.71 -6.23
CA LEU A 37 -5.81 0.45 -6.89
C LEU A 37 -6.98 0.66 -7.86
N ARG A 38 -8.04 1.33 -7.41
CA ARG A 38 -9.20 1.64 -8.27
C ARG A 38 -8.83 2.47 -9.50
N ALA A 39 -7.91 3.43 -9.37
CA ALA A 39 -7.46 4.23 -10.50
C ALA A 39 -6.61 3.44 -11.51
N LEU A 40 -5.90 2.40 -11.06
CA LEU A 40 -5.07 1.55 -11.91
C LEU A 40 -5.86 0.49 -12.68
N VAL A 41 -7.02 0.08 -12.17
CA VAL A 41 -7.83 -1.00 -12.77
C VAL A 41 -8.85 -0.39 -13.75
N PRO A 42 -8.69 -0.58 -15.08
CA PRO A 42 -9.46 0.16 -16.08
C PRO A 42 -10.98 -0.06 -15.99
N SER A 43 -11.41 -1.29 -15.70
CA SER A 43 -12.82 -1.67 -15.65
C SER A 43 -13.60 -1.02 -14.49
N VAL A 44 -12.92 -0.48 -13.48
CA VAL A 44 -13.54 0.16 -12.30
C VAL A 44 -13.15 1.63 -12.10
N ALA A 45 -12.13 2.12 -12.82
CA ALA A 45 -11.65 3.49 -12.70
C ALA A 45 -12.73 4.53 -13.05
N SER A 46 -13.54 4.26 -14.09
CA SER A 46 -14.60 5.16 -14.56
C SER A 46 -15.95 4.99 -13.86
N LYS A 47 -16.17 3.88 -13.14
CA LYS A 47 -17.46 3.56 -12.52
C LYS A 47 -17.72 4.48 -11.33
N LYS A 48 -18.90 5.11 -11.24
CA LYS A 48 -19.24 6.03 -10.12
C LYS A 48 -19.39 5.32 -8.77
N LYS A 49 -20.04 4.16 -8.75
CA LYS A 49 -20.27 3.32 -7.56
C LYS A 49 -19.65 1.96 -7.80
N VAL A 50 -18.74 1.56 -6.92
CA VAL A 50 -18.07 0.26 -6.94
C VAL A 50 -17.72 -0.11 -5.50
N THR A 51 -17.95 -1.36 -5.16
CA THR A 51 -17.64 -1.93 -3.86
C THR A 51 -16.17 -2.30 -3.75
N LYS A 52 -15.68 -2.47 -2.52
CA LYS A 52 -14.27 -2.85 -2.30
C LYS A 52 -13.94 -4.24 -2.84
N VAL A 53 -14.90 -5.17 -2.76
CA VAL A 53 -14.73 -6.54 -3.24
C VAL A 53 -14.60 -6.54 -4.75
N GLU A 54 -15.50 -5.85 -5.45
CA GLU A 54 -15.43 -5.71 -6.92
C GLU A 54 -14.10 -5.13 -7.39
N VAL A 55 -13.58 -4.08 -6.72
CA VAL A 55 -12.27 -3.51 -7.10
C VAL A 55 -11.14 -4.53 -6.98
N VAL A 56 -11.18 -5.41 -5.98
CA VAL A 56 -10.17 -6.46 -5.80
C VAL A 56 -10.33 -7.56 -6.85
N GLU A 57 -11.55 -8.02 -7.09
CA GLU A 57 -11.82 -9.05 -8.11
C GLU A 57 -11.44 -8.59 -9.51
N GLU A 58 -11.76 -7.34 -9.85
CA GLU A 58 -11.38 -6.74 -11.13
C GLU A 58 -9.87 -6.52 -11.23
N ALA A 59 -9.20 -6.22 -10.10
CA ALA A 59 -7.75 -6.14 -10.09
C ALA A 59 -7.10 -7.50 -10.38
N VAL A 60 -7.61 -8.59 -9.82
CA VAL A 60 -7.12 -9.95 -10.09
C VAL A 60 -7.28 -10.29 -11.57
N ARG A 61 -8.48 -10.04 -12.14
CA ARG A 61 -8.71 -10.25 -13.58
C ARG A 61 -7.78 -9.42 -14.46
N TYR A 62 -7.58 -8.16 -14.12
CA TYR A 62 -6.67 -7.30 -14.90
C TYR A 62 -5.21 -7.78 -14.81
N ILE A 63 -4.78 -8.29 -13.65
CA ILE A 63 -3.48 -8.93 -13.51
C ILE A 63 -3.38 -10.14 -14.44
N GLU A 64 -4.38 -11.03 -14.47
CA GLU A 64 -4.39 -12.21 -15.34
C GLU A 64 -4.32 -11.82 -16.83
N GLU A 65 -5.08 -10.82 -17.25
CA GLU A 65 -5.06 -10.29 -18.63
C GLU A 65 -3.67 -9.77 -19.02
N LEU A 66 -3.03 -8.98 -18.14
CA LEU A 66 -1.67 -8.50 -18.37
C LEU A 66 -0.66 -9.64 -18.43
N HIS A 67 -0.80 -10.65 -17.57
CA HIS A 67 0.07 -11.83 -17.58
C HIS A 67 -0.04 -12.58 -18.91
N GLN A 68 -1.26 -12.83 -19.40
CA GLN A 68 -1.45 -13.50 -20.68
C GLN A 68 -0.90 -12.65 -21.84
N ALA A 69 -1.17 -11.35 -21.85
CA ALA A 69 -0.63 -10.46 -22.87
C ALA A 69 0.91 -10.45 -22.91
N LEU A 70 1.58 -10.58 -21.76
CA LEU A 70 3.03 -10.71 -21.68
C LEU A 70 3.51 -12.07 -22.22
N LEU A 71 2.84 -13.16 -21.85
CA LEU A 71 3.16 -14.51 -22.34
C LEU A 71 3.00 -14.62 -23.85
N ASP A 72 1.93 -14.07 -24.42
CA ASP A 72 1.68 -14.09 -25.85
C ASP A 72 2.75 -13.31 -26.63
N ARG A 73 3.16 -12.15 -26.10
CA ARG A 73 4.28 -11.37 -26.66
C ARG A 73 5.60 -12.14 -26.58
N PHE A 74 5.83 -12.85 -25.48
CA PHE A 74 7.02 -13.68 -25.30
C PHE A 74 7.05 -14.82 -26.33
N LYS A 75 5.98 -15.61 -26.42
CA LYS A 75 5.84 -16.71 -27.39
C LYS A 75 6.03 -16.24 -28.84
N LYS A 76 5.41 -15.11 -29.20
CA LYS A 76 5.55 -14.50 -30.54
C LYS A 76 7.01 -14.15 -30.86
N LYS A 77 7.81 -13.84 -29.85
CA LYS A 77 9.21 -13.41 -30.00
C LYS A 77 10.22 -14.55 -29.96
N THR A 78 9.96 -15.60 -29.18
CA THR A 78 10.87 -16.75 -29.06
C THR A 78 10.57 -17.88 -30.04
N GLY A 79 9.41 -17.86 -30.71
CA GLY A 79 8.93 -18.99 -31.52
C GLY A 79 8.42 -20.12 -30.61
N ASN A 80 7.36 -20.80 -31.04
CA ASN A 80 6.52 -21.67 -30.20
C ASN A 80 7.22 -22.88 -29.51
N ASN A 81 8.49 -23.18 -29.79
CA ASN A 81 9.10 -24.48 -29.48
C ASN A 81 10.35 -24.46 -28.59
N SER A 82 10.86 -23.31 -28.16
CA SER A 82 11.94 -23.31 -27.16
C SER A 82 11.32 -23.36 -25.76
N GLY A 83 11.64 -24.39 -24.97
CA GLY A 83 11.38 -24.38 -23.54
C GLY A 83 11.81 -23.05 -22.93
N ILE A 84 11.02 -22.53 -22.00
CA ILE A 84 11.28 -21.22 -21.38
C ILE A 84 12.61 -21.32 -20.62
N THR A 85 13.72 -20.94 -21.26
CA THR A 85 15.01 -20.82 -20.61
C THR A 85 15.03 -19.52 -19.82
N GLU A 86 15.62 -19.53 -18.63
CA GLU A 86 15.73 -18.32 -17.81
C GLU A 86 16.44 -17.19 -18.57
N ASP A 87 17.40 -17.51 -19.43
CA ASP A 87 18.14 -16.54 -20.24
C ASP A 87 17.26 -15.85 -21.28
N ALA A 88 16.37 -16.59 -21.96
CA ALA A 88 15.43 -16.01 -22.90
C ALA A 88 14.44 -15.06 -22.19
N MET A 89 13.97 -15.46 -21.00
CA MET A 89 13.09 -14.64 -20.17
C MET A 89 13.78 -13.36 -19.67
N ARG A 90 15.03 -13.47 -19.17
CA ARG A 90 15.84 -12.32 -18.73
C ARG A 90 16.08 -11.35 -19.88
N SER A 91 16.48 -11.85 -21.05
CA SER A 91 16.69 -11.03 -22.25
C SER A 91 15.41 -10.29 -22.67
N PHE A 92 14.27 -10.99 -22.67
CA PHE A 92 12.98 -10.38 -22.97
C PHE A 92 12.59 -9.27 -21.99
N VAL A 93 12.75 -9.49 -20.69
CA VAL A 93 12.44 -8.50 -19.64
C VAL A 93 13.36 -7.28 -19.77
N CYS A 94 14.67 -7.47 -19.92
CA CYS A 94 15.64 -6.39 -20.10
C CYS A 94 15.32 -5.52 -21.33
N GLN A 95 14.84 -6.14 -22.42
CA GLN A 95 14.47 -5.41 -23.62
C GLN A 95 13.15 -4.65 -23.48
N MET A 96 12.17 -5.22 -22.78
CA MET A 96 10.85 -4.60 -22.59
C MET A 96 10.85 -3.49 -21.52
N MET A 97 11.79 -3.53 -20.57
CA MET A 97 11.94 -2.50 -19.54
C MET A 97 13.32 -1.83 -19.61
N PRO A 98 13.51 -0.85 -20.51
CA PRO A 98 14.75 -0.08 -20.53
C PRO A 98 14.84 0.78 -19.26
N LEU A 99 15.64 0.32 -18.29
CA LEU A 99 16.29 1.13 -17.25
C LEU A 99 15.41 2.03 -16.36
N ALA A 100 14.13 1.71 -16.12
CA ALA A 100 13.34 2.39 -15.08
C ALA A 100 13.60 1.83 -13.66
N PHE A 101 14.26 0.68 -13.54
CA PHE A 101 14.45 -0.04 -12.26
C PHE A 101 15.86 0.05 -11.67
N ASN A 102 16.81 0.68 -12.38
CA ASN A 102 18.20 0.89 -11.92
C ASN A 102 18.45 2.30 -11.37
N GLN A 103 17.41 3.05 -10.99
CA GLN A 103 17.63 4.19 -10.10
C GLN A 103 17.86 3.65 -8.68
N PRO A 104 19.04 3.82 -8.06
CA PRO A 104 19.15 3.65 -6.62
C PRO A 104 18.10 4.56 -5.98
N ALA A 105 17.29 3.98 -5.08
CA ALA A 105 16.26 4.69 -4.35
C ALA A 105 16.84 6.02 -3.84
N GLN A 106 16.40 7.13 -4.44
CA GLN A 106 16.76 8.45 -3.94
C GLN A 106 16.37 8.50 -2.46
N PRO A 107 17.29 8.87 -1.55
CA PRO A 107 16.94 9.00 -0.14
C PRO A 107 15.79 9.99 -0.04
N ARG A 108 14.62 9.50 0.37
CA ARG A 108 13.47 10.37 0.68
C ARG A 108 13.96 11.37 1.71
N LYS A 109 14.07 12.63 1.30
CA LYS A 109 14.48 13.73 2.17
C LYS A 109 13.58 13.73 3.42
N ASN A 110 14.24 13.55 4.55
CA ASN A 110 13.82 13.77 5.93
C ASN A 110 12.43 14.40 6.13
N TYR A 111 11.50 13.64 6.73
CA TYR A 111 10.43 14.22 7.55
C TYR A 111 10.95 14.46 8.96
N GLU A 112 12.05 15.22 9.05
CA GLU A 112 12.52 15.77 10.30
C GLU A 112 12.05 17.23 10.37
N LYS A 113 11.44 17.59 11.50
CA LYS A 113 10.82 18.89 11.82
C LYS A 113 9.42 19.12 11.27
N GLN A 114 8.43 18.60 12.01
CA GLN A 114 7.37 19.43 12.61
C GLN A 114 6.58 18.67 13.69
N GLN A 115 7.28 18.06 14.67
CA GLN A 115 6.70 17.95 16.01
C GLN A 115 6.80 19.32 16.68
N LYS A 116 5.98 20.27 16.23
CA LYS A 116 5.59 21.39 17.11
C LYS A 116 4.88 20.74 18.28
N ARG A 117 5.52 20.84 19.45
CA ARG A 117 5.05 20.34 20.73
C ARG A 117 3.52 20.52 20.83
N ALA A 118 2.84 19.40 20.97
CA ALA A 118 1.49 19.33 21.50
C ALA A 118 1.38 20.23 22.74
N SER A 119 0.66 21.34 22.62
CA SER A 119 0.53 22.41 23.62
C SER A 119 -0.29 22.01 24.86
N TYR A 120 -0.74 20.77 24.96
CA TYR A 120 -1.62 20.29 26.03
C TYR A 120 -0.90 19.67 27.24
N LEU A 121 0.44 19.72 27.30
CA LEU A 121 1.19 19.24 28.47
C LEU A 121 1.43 20.30 29.57
N SER A 122 0.79 21.47 29.50
CA SER A 122 0.85 22.46 30.58
C SER A 122 -0.24 22.20 31.63
N LEU A 123 -0.08 21.13 32.42
CA LEU A 123 -0.77 21.01 33.71
C LEU A 123 -0.23 22.11 34.63
N ARG A 124 -1.01 23.19 34.78
CA ARG A 124 -0.84 24.13 35.89
C ARG A 124 -1.07 23.36 37.19
N ARG A 125 -0.05 23.30 38.05
CA ARG A 125 -0.23 22.86 39.44
C ARG A 125 -1.11 23.91 40.16
N PRO A 126 -2.07 23.50 41.00
CA PRO A 126 -2.65 24.40 41.98
C PRO A 126 -1.51 24.87 42.91
N LYS A 127 -1.45 26.18 43.17
CA LYS A 127 -0.72 26.69 44.33
C LYS A 127 -1.72 26.67 45.47
N ASP A 128 -1.39 25.93 46.52
CA ASP A 128 -2.11 25.98 47.78
C ASP A 128 -2.01 27.40 48.35
N CYS A 129 -3.15 27.95 48.77
CA CYS A 129 -3.31 29.06 49.71
C CYS A 129 -4.46 28.68 50.63
#